data_AF-A0A1I5YBM2-F1
#
_entry.id   AF-A0A1I5YBM2-F1
#
_cell.length_a   1.000
_cell.length_b   1.000
_cell.length_c   1.000
_cell.angle_alpha   90.00
_cell.angle_beta   90.00
_cell.angle_gamma   90.00
#
_symmetry.space_group_name_H-M   'P 1'
#
loop_
_entity.id
_entity.type
_entity.pdbx_description
1 polymer ?
#
loop_
_entity_poly.entity_id
_entity_poly.type
_entity_poly.pdbx_seq_one_letter_code
_entity_poly.pdbx_strand_id
1 'polypeptide(L)'
;MNIRSGSMISMAFLALAVLSAPAMADGTPGVHHAKSTSHRGAPMTTAARKPNDSGVTLQFRLDAVPQVGRGTPVVLQFGGVTDPDGATVRFSADAGLTISGNDTLALPTARRTSATVTVVSEREGLGYLNVFITQKGAVSAISIPIQTGAAAPVLKSSGELKSAPDGESIITMPAK
;
A
#
# COMPACT_ATOMS: atom_id res chain seq x y z
N MET A 1 11.76 56.19 -39.32
CA MET A 1 10.89 55.00 -39.40
C MET A 1 10.33 54.95 -40.81
N ASN A 2 10.47 53.81 -41.50
CA ASN A 2 9.83 53.39 -42.77
C ASN A 2 10.86 52.65 -43.65
N ILE A 3 10.87 51.31 -43.58
CA ILE A 3 11.51 50.46 -44.60
C ILE A 3 10.37 49.77 -45.34
N ARG A 4 10.31 50.03 -46.65
CA ARG A 4 9.34 49.49 -47.62
C ARG A 4 9.95 48.30 -48.38
N SER A 5 9.04 47.43 -48.80
CA SER A 5 9.19 46.10 -49.40
C SER A 5 9.88 45.99 -50.77
N GLY A 6 10.37 44.76 -51.07
CA GLY A 6 10.45 44.09 -52.38
C GLY A 6 10.67 42.59 -52.15
N SER A 7 9.70 41.69 -52.43
CA SER A 7 9.45 40.96 -53.70
C SER A 7 10.66 40.11 -54.11
N MET A 8 10.61 38.79 -54.37
CA MET A 8 9.63 37.93 -55.06
C MET A 8 9.86 36.47 -54.60
N ILE A 9 8.84 35.61 -54.63
CA ILE A 9 8.89 34.26 -55.21
C ILE A 9 7.46 33.79 -55.38
N SER A 10 7.13 33.50 -56.65
CA SER A 10 5.89 32.90 -57.13
C SER A 10 6.21 31.49 -57.61
N MET A 11 5.41 30.51 -57.21
CA MET A 11 4.99 29.28 -57.93
C MET A 11 4.46 28.30 -56.87
N ALA A 12 3.14 28.16 -56.69
CA ALA A 12 2.20 27.43 -57.53
C ALA A 12 2.49 25.92 -57.60
N PHE A 13 1.72 25.09 -56.90
CA PHE A 13 0.54 24.39 -57.41
C PHE A 13 0.08 23.31 -56.42
N LEU A 14 -1.24 23.20 -56.29
CA LEU A 14 -2.01 22.30 -55.46
C LEU A 14 -2.50 21.11 -56.31
N ALA A 15 -2.32 19.87 -55.86
CA ALA A 15 -3.18 18.69 -56.09
C ALA A 15 -2.40 17.42 -55.70
N LEU A 16 -2.79 16.62 -54.69
CA LEU A 16 -3.93 15.70 -54.55
C LEU A 16 -3.59 14.24 -54.93
N ALA A 17 -3.30 13.47 -53.87
CA ALA A 17 -3.80 12.13 -53.56
C ALA A 17 -3.19 10.82 -54.13
N VAL A 18 -3.35 9.83 -53.23
CA VAL A 18 -3.49 8.36 -53.40
C VAL A 18 -2.23 7.48 -53.38
N LEU A 19 -1.98 6.95 -52.17
CA LEU A 19 -1.82 5.53 -51.81
C LEU A 19 -0.93 4.61 -52.69
N SER A 20 0.16 4.10 -52.11
CA SER A 20 0.64 2.71 -52.29
C SER A 20 1.64 2.36 -51.19
N ALA A 21 1.40 1.22 -50.53
CA ALA A 21 2.03 0.78 -49.28
C ALA A 21 3.45 0.21 -49.47
N PRO A 22 4.34 0.30 -48.46
CA PRO A 22 5.44 -0.63 -48.31
C PRO A 22 5.05 -1.81 -47.40
N ALA A 23 5.48 -2.98 -47.86
CA ALA A 23 5.39 -4.28 -47.23
C ALA A 23 5.69 -4.27 -45.72
N MET A 24 4.77 -4.87 -44.94
CA MET A 24 5.01 -5.29 -43.57
C MET A 24 5.97 -6.48 -43.59
N ALA A 25 7.26 -6.21 -43.42
CA ALA A 25 8.19 -7.15 -42.83
C ALA A 25 8.48 -6.66 -41.40
N ASP A 26 7.43 -6.63 -40.57
CA ASP A 26 7.58 -6.27 -39.16
C ASP A 26 7.91 -7.57 -38.41
N GLY A 27 9.22 -7.80 -38.25
CA GLY A 27 9.71 -8.78 -37.31
C GLY A 27 9.22 -8.35 -35.94
N THR A 28 8.23 -9.07 -35.40
CA THR A 28 7.66 -8.79 -34.10
C THR A 28 8.79 -8.67 -33.08
N PRO A 29 9.05 -7.48 -32.49
CA PRO A 29 9.59 -7.48 -31.15
C PRO A 29 8.44 -8.07 -30.34
N GLY A 30 8.58 -9.36 -29.99
CA GLY A 30 7.68 -9.99 -29.04
C GLY A 30 7.53 -9.01 -27.90
N VAL A 31 6.32 -8.46 -27.77
CA VAL A 31 5.99 -7.59 -26.66
C VAL A 31 6.25 -8.49 -25.48
N HIS A 32 7.38 -8.28 -24.81
CA HIS A 32 7.55 -8.71 -23.45
C HIS A 32 6.41 -7.96 -22.75
N HIS A 33 5.24 -8.60 -22.69
CA HIS A 33 4.44 -8.57 -21.51
C HIS A 33 5.43 -8.95 -20.42
N ALA A 34 6.09 -7.92 -19.88
CA ALA A 34 6.43 -7.87 -18.49
C ALA A 34 5.10 -8.19 -17.82
N LYS A 35 4.85 -9.49 -17.67
CA LYS A 35 4.01 -10.06 -16.66
C LYS A 35 4.54 -9.31 -15.46
N SER A 36 3.81 -8.27 -15.05
CA SER A 36 4.04 -7.64 -13.77
C SER A 36 4.07 -8.83 -12.85
N THR A 37 5.28 -9.18 -12.43
CA THR A 37 5.48 -10.14 -11.39
C THR A 37 4.73 -9.48 -10.27
N SER A 38 3.48 -9.90 -10.10
CA SER A 38 2.81 -9.84 -8.83
C SER A 38 3.81 -10.54 -7.94
N HIS A 39 4.71 -9.74 -7.37
CA HIS A 39 5.43 -10.09 -6.18
C HIS A 39 4.27 -10.48 -5.30
N ARG A 40 4.11 -11.80 -5.13
CA ARG A 40 3.18 -12.36 -4.18
C ARG A 40 3.73 -11.88 -2.85
N GLY A 41 3.38 -10.63 -2.52
CA GLY A 41 3.78 -9.96 -1.32
C GLY A 41 3.28 -10.79 -0.16
N ALA A 42 3.89 -10.56 1.00
CA ALA A 42 3.40 -11.17 2.23
C ALA A 42 1.87 -11.03 2.32
N PRO A 43 1.17 -12.08 2.81
CA PRO A 43 -0.28 -12.03 2.96
C PRO A 43 -0.66 -10.79 3.77
N MET A 44 -1.74 -10.12 3.36
CA MET A 44 -2.22 -8.94 4.08
C MET A 44 -3.00 -9.38 5.33
N THR A 45 -2.79 -8.66 6.42
CA THR A 45 -3.53 -8.79 7.67
C THR A 45 -4.78 -7.93 7.62
N THR A 46 -5.95 -8.52 7.83
CA THR A 46 -7.21 -7.77 7.97
C THR A 46 -7.29 -7.16 9.36
N ALA A 47 -7.49 -5.84 9.42
CA ALA A 47 -7.68 -5.15 10.70
C ALA A 47 -9.00 -5.56 11.35
N ALA A 48 -8.99 -5.69 12.69
CA ALA A 48 -10.19 -5.93 13.46
C ALA A 48 -11.16 -4.75 13.35
N ARG A 49 -12.46 -5.04 13.32
CA ARG A 49 -13.53 -4.04 13.23
C ARG A 49 -14.33 -3.99 14.52
N LYS A 50 -14.75 -2.79 14.92
CA LYS A 50 -15.65 -2.58 16.04
C LYS A 50 -17.10 -2.55 15.54
N PRO A 51 -18.09 -2.90 16.38
CA PRO A 51 -19.48 -2.59 16.07
C PRO A 51 -19.66 -1.08 15.85
N ASN A 52 -20.51 -0.69 14.89
CA ASN A 52 -20.78 0.70 14.52
C ASN A 52 -19.55 1.51 14.07
N ASP A 53 -18.61 0.85 13.41
CA ASP A 53 -17.46 1.51 12.80
C ASP A 53 -17.83 2.25 11.50
N SER A 54 -16.85 2.84 10.80
CA SER A 54 -17.08 3.55 9.54
C SER A 54 -17.60 2.67 8.39
N GLY A 55 -17.61 1.34 8.54
CA GLY A 55 -17.95 0.39 7.48
C GLY A 55 -16.81 0.11 6.50
N VAL A 56 -15.73 0.91 6.52
CA VAL A 56 -14.56 0.73 5.66
C VAL A 56 -13.67 -0.41 6.20
N THR A 57 -13.38 -1.37 5.33
CA THR A 57 -12.41 -2.43 5.60
C THR A 57 -10.98 -1.93 5.37
N LEU A 58 -10.07 -2.29 6.28
CA LEU A 58 -8.64 -2.05 6.16
C LEU A 58 -7.88 -3.37 6.22
N GLN A 59 -7.00 -3.58 5.26
CA GLN A 59 -5.97 -4.62 5.28
C GLN A 59 -4.60 -3.95 5.25
N PHE A 60 -3.63 -4.53 5.93
CA PHE A 60 -2.27 -3.99 5.97
C PHE A 60 -1.21 -5.09 5.86
N ARG A 61 -0.02 -4.71 5.41
CA ARG A 61 1.20 -5.53 5.50
C ARG A 61 2.41 -4.64 5.67
N LEU A 62 3.45 -5.16 6.30
CA LEU A 62 4.75 -4.52 6.35
C LEU A 62 5.61 -5.12 5.23
N ASP A 63 6.12 -4.28 4.33
CA ASP A 63 6.95 -4.73 3.20
C ASP A 63 8.45 -4.74 3.56
N ALA A 64 8.80 -4.42 4.80
CA ALA A 64 10.14 -4.61 5.37
C ALA A 64 10.08 -4.93 6.87
N VAL A 65 11.14 -5.53 7.41
CA VAL A 65 11.32 -5.69 8.85
C VAL A 65 11.64 -4.32 9.47
N PRO A 66 10.89 -3.83 10.47
CA PRO A 66 11.18 -2.56 11.09
C PRO A 66 12.55 -2.54 11.78
N GLN A 67 13.34 -1.50 11.47
CA GLN A 67 14.65 -1.25 12.05
C GLN A 67 14.73 0.18 12.55
N VAL A 68 15.44 0.40 13.66
CA VAL A 68 15.63 1.74 14.22
C VAL A 68 16.32 2.64 13.18
N GLY A 69 15.78 3.85 13.00
CA GLY A 69 16.29 4.86 12.06
C GLY A 69 16.03 4.54 10.59
N ARG A 70 15.35 3.42 10.26
CA ARG A 70 15.03 3.07 8.87
C ARG A 70 13.54 3.14 8.59
N GLY A 71 13.21 3.63 7.40
CA GLY A 71 11.84 3.68 6.90
C GLY A 71 11.30 2.27 6.66
N THR A 72 10.18 1.96 7.31
CA THR A 72 9.42 0.73 7.13
C THR A 72 8.18 1.06 6.28
N PRO A 73 8.06 0.53 5.05
CA PRO A 73 6.87 0.69 4.24
C PRO A 73 5.73 -0.19 4.79
N VAL A 74 4.62 0.44 5.15
CA VAL A 74 3.36 -0.20 5.52
C VAL A 74 2.40 -0.05 4.35
N VAL A 75 2.08 -1.15 3.67
CA VAL A 75 1.11 -1.16 2.58
C VAL A 75 -0.28 -1.36 3.16
N LEU A 76 -1.16 -0.43 2.83
CA LEU A 76 -2.55 -0.37 3.27
C LEU A 76 -3.48 -0.59 2.07
N GLN A 77 -4.57 -1.31 2.30
CA GLN A 77 -5.64 -1.49 1.33
C GLN A 77 -6.99 -1.25 1.99
N PHE A 78 -7.71 -0.28 1.43
CA PHE A 78 -9.02 0.16 1.90
C PHE A 78 -10.09 -0.29 0.92
N GLY A 79 -11.26 -0.69 1.44
CA GLY A 79 -12.42 -1.02 0.62
C GLY A 79 -13.72 -0.92 1.40
N GLY A 80 -14.85 -0.97 0.70
CA GLY A 80 -16.17 -0.87 1.33
C GLY A 80 -16.62 0.57 1.60
N VAL A 81 -16.06 1.56 0.90
CA VAL A 81 -16.55 2.94 0.96
C VAL A 81 -17.89 3.04 0.23
N THR A 82 -18.94 3.37 0.97
CA THR A 82 -20.34 3.40 0.51
C THR A 82 -20.98 4.79 0.54
N ASP A 83 -20.25 5.80 1.03
CA ASP A 83 -20.67 7.19 1.01
C ASP A 83 -20.40 7.77 -0.38
N PRO A 84 -21.36 8.44 -1.03
CA PRO A 84 -21.11 9.13 -2.29
C PRO A 84 -19.98 10.18 -2.20
N ASP A 85 -19.82 10.83 -1.03
CA ASP A 85 -18.76 11.83 -0.82
C ASP A 85 -17.39 11.19 -0.52
N GLY A 86 -17.35 9.87 -0.40
CA GLY A 86 -16.15 9.10 -0.07
C GLY A 86 -15.88 9.02 1.44
N ALA A 87 -14.65 8.67 1.79
CA ALA A 87 -14.20 8.62 3.18
C ALA A 87 -12.83 9.29 3.31
N THR A 88 -12.49 9.70 4.53
CA THR A 88 -11.18 10.31 4.82
C THR A 88 -10.44 9.47 5.82
N VAL A 89 -9.16 9.24 5.56
CA VAL A 89 -8.24 8.56 6.46
C VAL A 89 -7.25 9.58 7.02
N ARG A 90 -7.02 9.54 8.33
CA ARG A 90 -5.93 10.24 9.00
C ARG A 90 -5.00 9.23 9.68
N PHE A 91 -3.72 9.43 9.50
CA PHE A 91 -2.65 8.62 10.08
C PHE A 91 -2.03 9.39 11.26
N SER A 92 -1.72 8.67 12.33
CA SER A 92 -0.86 9.19 13.39
C SER A 92 0.04 8.09 13.93
N ALA A 93 1.18 8.46 14.50
CA ALA A 93 2.12 7.52 15.09
C ALA A 93 2.27 7.78 16.59
N ASP A 94 2.50 6.71 17.33
CA ASP A 94 2.83 6.81 18.76
C ASP A 94 4.22 7.41 18.98
N ALA A 95 4.50 7.82 20.21
CA ALA A 95 5.81 8.39 20.58
C ALA A 95 6.97 7.43 20.26
N GLY A 96 7.99 7.92 19.57
CA GLY A 96 9.12 7.12 19.09
C GLY A 96 8.89 6.43 17.74
N LEU A 97 7.79 6.76 17.07
CA LEU A 97 7.52 6.42 15.67
C LEU A 97 7.14 7.71 14.93
N THR A 98 7.66 7.89 13.72
CA THR A 98 7.32 9.05 12.87
C THR A 98 6.76 8.57 11.54
N ILE A 99 5.82 9.35 10.97
CA ILE A 99 5.27 9.11 9.64
C ILE A 99 6.03 10.01 8.66
N SER A 100 6.46 9.43 7.55
CA SER A 100 7.04 10.16 6.43
C SER A 100 5.99 10.38 5.35
N GLY A 101 5.83 11.64 4.91
CA GLY A 101 4.89 12.03 3.87
C GLY A 101 3.56 12.54 4.41
N ASN A 102 2.49 12.35 3.64
CA ASN A 102 1.16 12.84 3.99
C ASN A 102 0.52 11.99 5.09
N ASP A 103 -0.07 12.66 6.07
CA ASP A 103 -0.80 12.03 7.17
C ASP A 103 -2.30 11.84 6.87
N THR A 104 -2.76 12.27 5.69
CA THR A 104 -4.18 12.23 5.32
C THR A 104 -4.35 11.64 3.92
N LEU A 105 -5.40 10.84 3.73
CA LEU A 105 -5.73 10.20 2.46
C LEU A 105 -7.25 10.23 2.22
N ALA A 106 -7.66 10.71 1.05
CA ALA A 106 -9.04 10.63 0.60
C ALA A 106 -9.30 9.26 -0.06
N LEU A 107 -10.43 8.65 0.27
CA LEU A 107 -10.88 7.39 -0.29
C LEU A 107 -12.10 7.62 -1.19
N PRO A 108 -11.98 7.42 -2.51
CA PRO A 108 -13.12 7.53 -3.41
C PRO A 108 -14.16 6.44 -3.14
N THR A 109 -15.42 6.78 -3.41
CA THR A 109 -16.55 5.87 -3.26
C THR A 109 -16.46 4.68 -4.23
N ALA A 110 -16.99 3.52 -3.80
CA ALA A 110 -17.09 2.29 -4.59
C ALA A 110 -15.78 1.79 -5.24
N ARG A 111 -14.62 2.25 -4.76
CA ARG A 111 -13.30 1.85 -5.26
C ARG A 111 -12.43 1.34 -4.13
N ARG A 112 -11.71 0.25 -4.42
CA ARG A 112 -10.62 -0.22 -3.56
C ARG A 112 -9.42 0.70 -3.76
N THR A 113 -8.87 1.19 -2.66
CA THR A 113 -7.75 2.14 -2.68
C THR A 113 -6.56 1.50 -1.96
N SER A 114 -5.38 1.57 -2.55
CA SER A 114 -4.13 1.12 -1.93
C SER A 114 -3.20 2.30 -1.74
N ALA A 115 -2.52 2.32 -0.60
CA ALA A 115 -1.56 3.36 -0.23
C ALA A 115 -0.39 2.74 0.52
N THR A 116 0.78 3.37 0.46
CA THR A 116 1.94 2.98 1.25
C THR A 116 2.29 4.13 2.18
N VAL A 117 2.33 3.84 3.48
CA VAL A 117 2.76 4.79 4.51
C VAL A 117 4.12 4.34 5.01
N THR A 118 5.12 5.21 4.96
CA THR A 118 6.45 4.91 5.48
C THR A 118 6.53 5.40 6.92
N VAL A 119 6.85 4.50 7.84
CA VAL A 119 7.06 4.83 9.26
C VAL A 119 8.52 4.64 9.64
N VAL A 120 9.08 5.54 10.45
CA VAL A 120 10.46 5.44 10.94
C VAL A 120 10.43 5.27 12.45
N SER A 121 10.98 4.17 12.94
CA SER A 121 11.12 3.89 14.37
C SER A 121 12.35 4.58 14.92
N GLU A 122 12.20 5.38 15.96
CA GLU A 122 13.30 6.11 16.60
C GLU A 122 14.02 5.29 17.67
N ARG A 123 13.37 4.22 18.15
CA ARG A 123 13.86 3.33 19.20
C ARG A 123 13.36 1.90 18.98
N GLU A 124 14.01 0.95 19.63
CA GLU A 124 13.51 -0.42 19.70
C GLU A 124 12.23 -0.52 20.53
N GLY A 125 11.42 -1.53 20.24
CA GLY A 125 10.17 -1.80 20.94
C GLY A 125 8.95 -1.81 20.03
N LEU A 126 7.78 -1.84 20.67
CA LEU A 126 6.47 -1.84 20.01
C LEU A 126 5.93 -0.41 19.97
N GLY A 127 5.67 0.08 18.77
CA GLY A 127 4.87 1.29 18.54
C GLY A 127 3.65 0.96 17.68
N TYR A 128 2.72 1.90 17.57
CA TYR A 128 1.55 1.74 16.72
C TYR A 128 1.44 2.85 15.68
N LEU A 129 1.15 2.45 14.44
CA LEU A 129 0.59 3.33 13.43
C LEU A 129 -0.93 3.32 13.60
N ASN A 130 -1.48 4.46 14.01
CA ASN A 130 -2.90 4.65 14.20
C ASN A 130 -3.53 5.17 12.91
N VAL A 131 -4.64 4.54 12.52
CA VAL A 131 -5.39 4.83 11.32
C VAL A 131 -6.83 5.17 11.73
N PHE A 132 -7.22 6.41 11.49
CA PHE A 132 -8.57 6.92 11.74
C PHE A 132 -9.31 7.06 10.43
N ILE A 133 -10.41 6.35 10.25
CA ILE A 133 -11.21 6.38 9.02
C ILE A 133 -12.55 6.99 9.35
N THR A 134 -12.90 8.09 8.68
CA THR A 134 -14.17 8.80 8.86
C THR A 134 -15.03 8.66 7.60
N GLN A 135 -16.27 8.21 7.76
CA GLN A 135 -17.26 8.09 6.70
C GLN A 135 -18.66 8.35 7.29
N LYS A 136 -19.51 9.17 6.65
CA LYS A 136 -20.86 9.51 7.16
C LYS A 136 -20.89 9.93 8.64
N GLY A 137 -19.83 10.57 9.14
CA GLY A 137 -19.68 10.95 10.55
C GLY A 137 -19.32 9.82 11.52
N ALA A 138 -19.27 8.55 11.07
CA ALA A 138 -18.77 7.43 11.84
C ALA A 138 -17.24 7.32 11.72
N VAL A 139 -16.57 6.91 12.81
CA VAL A 139 -15.11 6.82 12.88
C VAL A 139 -14.66 5.40 13.25
N SER A 140 -13.79 4.81 12.44
CA SER A 140 -13.00 3.62 12.81
C SER A 140 -11.62 4.05 13.29
N ALA A 141 -11.15 3.51 14.41
CA ALA A 141 -9.77 3.66 14.88
C ALA A 141 -9.09 2.29 14.89
N ILE A 142 -8.05 2.14 14.08
CA ILE A 142 -7.25 0.91 13.96
C ILE A 142 -5.81 1.21 14.36
N SER A 143 -5.21 0.34 15.18
CA SER A 143 -3.79 0.42 15.53
C SER A 143 -3.03 -0.74 14.88
N ILE A 144 -2.06 -0.40 14.05
CA ILE A 144 -1.19 -1.36 13.36
C ILE A 144 0.12 -1.47 14.15
N PRO A 145 0.45 -2.65 14.70
CA PRO A 145 1.67 -2.83 15.49
C PRO A 145 2.92 -2.76 14.59
N ILE A 146 3.88 -1.94 15.00
CA ILE A 146 5.21 -1.81 14.38
C ILE A 146 6.23 -2.26 15.41
N GLN A 147 6.65 -3.52 15.29
CA GLN A 147 7.65 -4.11 16.16
C GLN A 147 9.05 -3.88 15.61
N THR A 148 9.87 -3.12 16.32
CA THR A 148 11.24 -2.78 15.92
C THR A 148 12.26 -3.44 16.84
N GLY A 149 13.31 -4.02 16.25
CA GLY A 149 14.35 -4.73 17.00
C GLY A 149 13.92 -6.15 17.43
N ALA A 150 14.74 -6.78 18.28
CA ALA A 150 14.61 -8.20 18.65
C ALA A 150 13.44 -8.54 19.59
N ALA A 151 12.52 -7.61 19.83
CA ALA A 151 11.32 -7.88 20.62
C ALA A 151 10.19 -8.42 19.74
N ALA A 152 10.43 -9.45 18.91
CA ALA A 152 9.30 -10.19 18.36
C ALA A 152 8.45 -10.67 19.54
N PRO A 153 7.14 -10.35 19.63
CA PRO A 153 6.27 -11.07 20.52
C PRO A 153 6.33 -12.51 20.05
N VAL A 154 7.08 -13.34 20.78
CA VAL A 154 6.88 -14.78 20.73
C VAL A 154 5.50 -14.94 21.33
N LEU A 155 4.47 -14.87 20.49
CA LEU A 155 3.25 -15.61 20.73
C LEU A 155 3.75 -17.00 21.06
N LYS A 156 3.63 -17.38 22.33
CA LYS A 156 3.88 -18.75 22.75
C LYS A 156 2.87 -19.56 21.95
N SER A 157 3.27 -20.05 20.78
CA SER A 157 2.57 -21.13 20.11
C SER A 157 2.49 -22.20 21.19
N SER A 158 1.26 -22.61 21.52
CA SER A 158 0.90 -23.92 22.04
C SER A 158 1.84 -24.50 23.11
N GLY A 159 1.33 -24.67 24.34
CA GLY A 159 2.04 -25.30 25.46
C GLY A 159 3.02 -26.38 25.03
N GLU A 160 4.24 -26.32 25.57
CA GLU A 160 5.32 -27.27 25.29
C GLU A 160 4.79 -28.71 25.26
N LEU A 161 4.66 -29.27 24.06
CA LEU A 161 4.60 -30.71 23.89
C LEU A 161 6.02 -31.23 23.97
N LYS A 162 6.43 -31.62 25.17
CA LYS A 162 7.64 -32.41 25.36
C LYS A 162 7.26 -33.87 25.16
N SER A 163 7.71 -34.45 24.04
CA SER A 163 7.63 -35.91 23.85
C SER A 163 8.60 -36.58 24.82
N ALA A 164 8.08 -37.48 25.65
CA ALA A 164 8.90 -38.45 26.36
C ALA A 164 9.51 -39.45 25.34
N PRO A 165 10.61 -40.16 25.68
CA PRO A 165 11.30 -41.09 24.77
C PRO A 165 10.46 -42.29 24.30
N ASP A 166 9.23 -42.44 24.80
CA ASP A 166 8.26 -43.49 24.48
C ASP A 166 7.06 -43.00 23.65
N GLY A 167 7.00 -41.71 23.29
CA GLY A 167 6.00 -41.17 22.36
C GLY A 167 4.69 -40.69 23.01
N GLU A 168 4.58 -40.64 24.34
CA GLU A 168 3.40 -40.07 25.01
C GLU A 168 3.56 -38.56 25.31
N SER A 169 2.45 -37.82 25.18
CA SER A 169 2.41 -36.37 25.39
C SER A 169 2.00 -36.05 26.83
N ILE A 170 2.90 -35.45 27.61
CA ILE A 170 2.60 -35.06 29.00
C ILE A 170 2.24 -33.56 29.07
N ILE A 171 1.02 -33.26 29.51
CA ILE A 171 0.60 -31.89 29.88
C ILE A 171 1.01 -31.67 31.34
N THR A 172 2.11 -30.97 31.57
CA THR A 172 2.52 -30.58 32.93
C THR A 172 1.84 -29.28 33.33
N MET A 173 0.88 -29.35 34.25
CA MET A 173 0.29 -28.18 34.91
C MET A 173 1.17 -27.75 36.09
N PRO A 174 1.56 -26.48 36.22
CA PRO A 174 2.23 -26.00 37.42
C PRO A 174 1.24 -25.98 38.59
N ALA A 175 1.63 -26.62 39.70
CA ALA A 175 0.92 -26.47 40.97
C ALA A 175 1.36 -25.16 41.64
N LYS A 176 0.35 -24.43 42.11
CA LYS A 176 0.28 -23.14 42.82
C LYS A 176 1.58 -22.46 43.26
#